data_AF-A0A954N0P5-F1
#
_entry.id   AF-A0A954N0P5-F1
#
_cell.length_a   1.000
_cell.length_b   1.000
_cell.length_c   1.000
_cell.angle_alpha   90.00
_cell.angle_beta   90.00
_cell.angle_gamma   90.00
#
_symmetry.space_group_name_H-M   'P 1'
#
loop_
_entity.id
_entity.type
_entity.pdbx_description
1 polymer ?
#
loop_
_entity_poly.entity_id
_entity_poly.type
_entity_poly.pdbx_seq_one_letter_code
_entity_poly.pdbx_strand_id
1 'polypeptide(L)'
;MVHSVSLRWFCVLMLWGICAVEGGDWPQILGPHRNGTAEGEKLAEKWPAAGPKVVWERPVGSGFAGIAVAEGKAVVFHREGNDE
;
A
#
# COMPACT_ATOMS: atom_id res chain seq x y z
N MET A 1 44.21 -23.20 -2.31
CA MET A 1 43.05 -22.93 -3.19
C MET A 1 41.83 -23.45 -2.45
N VAL A 2 41.22 -22.61 -1.62
CA VAL A 2 40.24 -23.07 -0.63
C VAL A 2 38.90 -22.34 -0.78
N HIS A 3 37.86 -23.16 -0.62
CA HIS A 3 36.47 -22.84 -0.31
C HIS A 3 35.56 -22.43 -1.47
N SER A 4 35.06 -23.48 -2.13
CA SER A 4 33.67 -23.58 -2.61
C SER A 4 32.72 -22.82 -1.67
N VAL A 5 32.24 -21.67 -2.12
CA VAL A 5 31.16 -20.92 -1.46
C VAL A 5 29.90 -21.74 -1.67
N SER A 6 29.59 -22.57 -0.68
CA SER A 6 28.48 -23.51 -0.69
C SER A 6 27.17 -22.80 -1.04
N LEU A 7 26.50 -23.29 -2.09
CA LEU A 7 25.17 -22.88 -2.57
C LEU A 7 24.12 -22.78 -1.44
N ARG A 8 24.36 -23.45 -0.30
CA ARG A 8 23.56 -23.38 0.93
C ARG A 8 23.50 -21.98 1.56
N TRP A 9 24.55 -21.17 1.44
CA TRP A 9 24.59 -19.81 2.02
C TRP A 9 23.79 -18.80 1.21
N PHE A 10 23.63 -19.04 -0.09
CA PHE A 10 22.85 -18.18 -0.97
C PHE A 10 21.34 -18.26 -0.68
N CYS A 11 20.84 -19.47 -0.34
CA CYS A 11 19.43 -19.66 0.04
C CYS A 11 19.04 -19.00 1.37
N VAL A 12 19.96 -18.97 2.35
CA VAL A 12 19.70 -18.36 3.67
C VAL A 12 19.63 -16.84 3.59
N LEU A 13 20.41 -16.20 2.70
CA LEU A 13 20.34 -14.76 2.43
C LEU A 13 19.06 -14.36 1.67
N MET A 14 18.53 -15.23 0.80
CA MET A 14 17.27 -14.99 0.09
C MET A 14 16.02 -15.03 0.99
N LEU A 15 16.06 -15.83 2.06
CA LEU A 15 14.93 -16.00 3.00
C LEU A 15 14.77 -14.85 4.00
N TRP A 16 15.73 -13.94 4.10
CA TRP A 16 15.69 -12.83 5.08
C TRP A 16 14.99 -11.56 4.54
N GLY A 17 14.61 -11.55 3.27
CA GLY A 17 14.17 -10.34 2.56
C GLY A 17 12.67 -10.07 2.52
N ILE A 18 11.81 -10.91 3.10
CA ILE A 18 10.36 -10.73 3.02
C ILE A 18 9.82 -10.29 4.38
N CYS A 19 10.04 -9.02 4.71
CA CYS A 19 9.17 -8.36 5.68
C CYS A 19 7.87 -8.09 4.93
N ALA A 20 6.86 -8.94 5.10
CA ALA A 20 5.52 -8.61 4.67
C ALA A 20 5.10 -7.35 5.45
N VAL A 21 4.89 -6.26 4.72
CA VAL A 21 4.20 -5.10 5.28
C VAL A 21 2.71 -5.46 5.26
N GLU A 22 2.20 -5.95 6.38
CA GLU A 22 0.76 -6.06 6.59
C GLU A 22 0.26 -4.66 6.92
N GLY A 23 -0.31 -3.98 5.91
CA GLY A 23 -1.28 -2.93 6.19
C GLY A 23 -2.56 -3.57 6.72
N GLY A 24 -3.27 -2.89 7.61
CA GLY A 24 -4.56 -3.35 8.11
C GLY A 24 -5.57 -3.44 6.96
N ASP A 25 -6.23 -4.58 6.82
CA ASP A 25 -7.29 -4.76 5.82
C ASP A 25 -8.53 -3.93 6.18
N TRP A 26 -9.10 -3.23 5.19
CA TRP A 26 -10.33 -2.45 5.32
C TRP A 26 -11.46 -3.11 4.51
N PRO A 27 -12.09 -4.18 5.03
CA PRO A 27 -13.10 -4.94 4.29
C PRO A 27 -14.42 -4.17 4.08
N GLN A 28 -14.62 -3.05 4.78
CA GLN A 28 -15.84 -2.25 4.75
C GLN A 28 -15.57 -0.77 5.01
N ILE A 29 -16.57 0.07 4.73
CA ILE A 29 -16.51 1.50 5.03
C ILE A 29 -16.19 1.71 6.52
N LEU A 30 -15.25 2.62 6.79
CA LEU A 30 -14.73 2.92 8.14
C LEU A 30 -13.96 1.77 8.81
N GLY A 31 -13.50 0.77 8.04
CA GLY A 31 -12.60 -0.27 8.52
C GLY A 31 -13.29 -1.43 9.25
N PRO A 32 -12.52 -2.39 9.78
CA PRO A 32 -13.06 -3.61 10.41
C PRO A 32 -14.01 -3.32 11.58
N HIS A 33 -13.77 -2.23 12.32
CA HIS A 33 -14.57 -1.80 13.47
C HIS A 33 -15.57 -0.67 13.16
N ARG A 34 -15.68 -0.25 11.89
CA ARG A 34 -16.56 0.86 11.44
C ARG A 34 -16.37 2.18 12.20
N ASN A 35 -15.16 2.45 12.66
CA ASN A 35 -14.82 3.63 13.47
C ASN A 35 -13.89 4.61 12.74
N GLY A 36 -13.38 4.27 11.56
CA GLY A 36 -12.48 5.11 10.77
C GLY A 36 -11.05 5.16 11.32
N THR A 37 -10.66 4.22 12.19
CA THR A 37 -9.32 4.19 12.78
C THR A 37 -8.46 3.14 12.07
N ALA A 38 -7.25 3.54 11.68
CA ALA A 38 -6.21 2.63 11.20
C ALA A 38 -5.41 2.10 12.39
N GLU A 39 -5.43 0.78 12.60
CA GLU A 39 -4.76 0.13 13.73
C GLU A 39 -3.41 -0.45 13.31
N GLY A 40 -2.36 -0.17 14.07
CA GLY A 40 -1.02 -0.72 13.81
C GLY A 40 -0.27 -0.10 12.62
N GLU A 41 -0.90 0.83 11.89
CA GLU A 41 -0.28 1.54 10.78
C GLU A 41 0.88 2.43 11.22
N LYS A 42 2.01 2.31 10.52
CA LYS A 42 3.20 3.13 10.77
C LYS A 42 3.31 4.22 9.72
N LEU A 43 2.91 5.43 10.10
CA LEU A 43 3.07 6.61 9.26
C LEU A 43 4.37 7.34 9.60
N ALA A 44 4.93 8.05 8.62
CA ALA A 44 6.06 8.93 8.87
C ALA A 44 5.67 10.05 9.85
N GLU A 45 6.46 10.24 10.91
CA GLU A 45 6.22 11.31 11.89
C GLU A 45 6.33 12.72 11.29
N LYS A 46 7.17 12.86 10.26
CA LYS A 46 7.38 14.12 9.53
C LYS A 46 7.54 13.82 8.04
N TRP A 47 6.93 14.66 7.22
CA TRP A 47 7.16 14.65 5.79
C TRP A 47 8.34 15.55 5.43
N PRO A 48 9.05 15.28 4.32
CA PRO A 48 9.99 16.24 3.75
C PRO A 48 9.29 17.57 3.44
N ALA A 49 10.06 18.66 3.34
CA ALA A 49 9.49 19.97 2.99
C ALA A 49 8.75 19.97 1.64
N ALA A 50 9.19 19.12 0.70
CA ALA A 50 8.54 18.92 -0.60
C ALA A 50 7.36 17.93 -0.57
N GLY A 51 7.06 17.32 0.59
CA GLY A 51 6.06 16.27 0.74
C GLY A 51 6.58 14.86 0.36
N PRO A 52 5.72 13.83 0.52
CA PRO A 52 6.03 12.48 0.05
C PRO A 52 6.15 12.45 -1.48
N LYS A 53 6.98 11.54 -2.00
CA LYS A 53 7.13 11.35 -3.44
C LYS A 53 5.82 10.86 -4.05
N VAL A 54 5.29 11.58 -5.05
CA VAL A 54 4.17 11.11 -5.87
C VAL A 54 4.66 9.97 -6.77
N VAL A 55 4.00 8.81 -6.67
CA VAL A 55 4.35 7.62 -7.45
C VAL A 55 3.55 7.51 -8.76
N TRP A 56 2.31 7.99 -8.77
CA TRP A 56 1.44 8.06 -9.93
C TRP A 56 0.31 9.06 -9.65
N GLU A 57 -0.32 9.54 -10.72
CA GLU A 57 -1.51 10.38 -10.68
C GLU A 57 -2.40 10.06 -11.89
N ARG A 58 -3.72 10.18 -11.72
CA ARG A 58 -4.69 9.99 -12.80
C ARG A 58 -5.85 11.00 -12.66
N PRO A 59 -6.24 11.72 -13.74
CA PRO A 59 -7.46 12.50 -13.75
C PRO A 59 -8.68 11.59 -13.55
N VAL A 60 -9.58 11.97 -12.63
CA VAL A 60 -10.86 11.29 -12.40
C VAL A 60 -11.99 12.32 -12.40
N GLY A 61 -13.21 11.85 -12.66
CA GLY A 61 -14.41 12.67 -12.59
C GLY A 61 -14.88 12.94 -11.16
N SER A 62 -16.12 13.40 -11.02
CA SER A 62 -16.71 13.72 -9.71
C SER A 62 -17.26 12.46 -9.02
N GLY A 63 -17.11 12.33 -7.71
CA GLY A 63 -17.66 11.20 -6.96
C GLY A 63 -17.68 11.47 -5.45
N PHE A 64 -18.49 10.71 -4.72
CA PHE A 64 -18.61 10.81 -3.25
C PHE A 64 -17.92 9.65 -2.52
N ALA A 65 -17.55 8.59 -3.24
CA ALA A 65 -16.88 7.43 -2.67
C ALA A 65 -15.39 7.70 -2.47
N GLY A 66 -14.81 7.11 -1.41
CA GLY A 66 -13.36 7.01 -1.27
C GLY A 66 -12.75 5.99 -2.25
N ILE A 67 -11.42 5.91 -2.26
CA ILE A 67 -10.66 4.94 -3.07
C ILE A 67 -10.43 3.67 -2.25
N ALA A 68 -10.70 2.50 -2.82
CA ALA A 68 -10.33 1.20 -2.25
C ALA A 68 -9.06 0.68 -2.91
N VAL A 69 -8.11 0.19 -2.12
CA VAL A 69 -6.84 -0.37 -2.62
C VAL A 69 -6.69 -1.79 -2.09
N ALA A 70 -6.53 -2.75 -3.01
CA ALA A 70 -6.29 -4.15 -2.68
C ALA A 70 -5.50 -4.82 -3.81
N GLU A 71 -4.58 -5.71 -3.47
CA GLU A 71 -3.81 -6.52 -4.44
C GLU A 71 -3.17 -5.70 -5.57
N GLY A 72 -2.64 -4.51 -5.24
CA GLY A 72 -1.99 -3.62 -6.22
C GLY A 72 -2.95 -2.90 -7.17
N LYS A 73 -4.26 -2.90 -6.91
CA LYS A 73 -5.27 -2.19 -7.69
C LYS A 73 -5.91 -1.09 -6.85
N ALA A 74 -6.15 0.07 -7.46
CA ALA A 74 -6.94 1.14 -6.90
C ALA A 74 -8.29 1.21 -7.63
N VAL A 75 -9.39 1.15 -6.89
CA VAL A 75 -10.76 1.22 -7.42
C VAL A 75 -11.44 2.45 -6.87
N VAL A 76 -12.07 3.23 -7.75
CA VAL A 76 -12.79 4.45 -7.40
C VAL A 76 -14.08 4.53 -8.20
N PHE A 77 -15.17 4.89 -7.53
CA PHE A 77 -16.42 5.22 -8.21
C PHE A 77 -16.44 6.71 -8.52
N HIS A 78 -16.44 7.05 -9.80
CA HIS A 78 -16.52 8.42 -10.27
C HIS A 78 -17.47 8.51 -11.46
N ARG A 79 -17.94 9.73 -11.71
CA ARG A 79 -18.84 10.08 -12.81
C ARG A 79 -18.12 11.05 -13.73
N GLU A 80 -18.13 10.73 -15.02
CA GLU A 80 -17.67 11.64 -16.06
C GLU A 80 -18.85 12.51 -16.54
N GLY A 81 -18.62 13.79 -16.81
CA GLY A 81 -19.67 14.67 -17.33
C GLY A 81 -20.74 15.05 -16.28
N ASN A 82 -22.01 14.95 -16.65
CA ASN A 82 -23.19 15.28 -15.82
C ASN A 82 -24.26 14.19 -15.81
N ASP A 83 -23.91 12.97 -16.24
CA ASP A 83 -24.87 11.88 -16.42
C ASP A 83 -25.07 11.11 -15.10
N GLU A 84 -26.30 11.16 -14.54
CA GLU A 84 -26.67 10.42 -13.32
C GLU A 84 -26.54 8.89 -13.45
#